data_AF-A0A0F2LB44-F1
#
_entry.id   AF-A0A0F2LB44-F1
#
_cell.length_a   1.000
_cell.length_b   1.000
_cell.length_c   1.000
_cell.angle_alpha   90.00
_cell.angle_beta   90.00
_cell.angle_gamma   90.00
#
_symmetry.space_group_name_H-M   'P 1'
#
loop_
_entity.id
_entity.type
_entity.pdbx_description
1 polymer ?
#
loop_
_entity_poly.entity_id
_entity_poly.type
_entity_poly.pdbx_seq_one_letter_code
_entity_poly.pdbx_strand_id
1 'polypeptide(L)' 'MVIDPVCGMEVDPATAKYKTLYRGKVFYFCSHMCKEEFERRPEFYLQHGPQGMPINDRGKS' A
#
# COMPACT_ATOMS: atom_id res chain seq x y z
N MET A 1 -9.74 -4.68 -10.99
CA MET A 1 -9.36 -4.12 -9.67
C MET A 1 -8.26 -4.97 -9.06
N VAL A 2 -7.35 -4.37 -8.29
CA VAL A 2 -6.32 -5.04 -7.48
C VAL A 2 -6.42 -4.55 -6.03
N ILE A 3 -5.95 -5.33 -5.07
CA ILE A 3 -6.01 -4.98 -3.65
C ILE A 3 -4.73 -4.26 -3.24
N ASP A 4 -4.88 -3.10 -2.58
CA ASP A 4 -3.80 -2.43 -1.85
C ASP A 4 -3.32 -3.38 -0.73
N PRO A 5 -2.07 -3.87 -0.77
CA PRO A 5 -1.58 -4.86 0.19
C PRO A 5 -1.45 -4.31 1.61
N VAL A 6 -1.54 -2.99 1.80
CA VAL A 6 -1.44 -2.34 3.11
C VAL A 6 -2.81 -2.24 3.78
N CYS A 7 -3.77 -1.60 3.12
CA CYS A 7 -5.06 -1.29 3.75
C CYS A 7 -6.23 -2.14 3.26
N GLY A 8 -6.05 -2.90 2.18
CA GLY A 8 -7.07 -3.80 1.64
C GLY A 8 -8.07 -3.13 0.71
N MET A 9 -7.90 -1.84 0.40
CA MET A 9 -8.76 -1.13 -0.55
C MET A 9 -8.58 -1.65 -1.97
N GLU A 10 -9.67 -1.69 -2.74
CA GLU A 10 -9.60 -1.91 -4.18
C GLU A 10 -9.04 -0.69 -4.89
N VAL A 11 -8.09 -0.94 -5.79
CA VAL A 11 -7.42 0.06 -6.62
C VAL A 11 -7.59 -0.36 -8.07
N ASP A 12 -7.86 0.61 -8.95
CA ASP A 12 -7.84 0.40 -10.39
C ASP A 12 -6.42 0.64 -10.94
N PRO A 13 -5.72 -0.40 -11.45
CA PRO A 13 -4.37 -0.26 -12.01
C PRO A 13 -4.28 0.73 -13.18
N ALA A 14 -5.37 0.93 -13.94
CA ALA A 14 -5.37 1.81 -15.11
C ALA A 14 -5.27 3.30 -14.71
N THR A 15 -5.76 3.64 -13.51
CA THR A 15 -5.82 5.02 -13.02
C THR A 15 -4.96 5.26 -11.77
N ALA A 16 -4.38 4.20 -11.20
CA ALA A 16 -3.57 4.26 -9.99
C ALA A 16 -2.33 5.17 -10.14
N LYS A 17 -2.32 6.24 -9.36
CA LYS A 17 -1.18 7.17 -9.26
C LYS A 17 -0.03 6.60 -8.43
N TYR A 18 -0.35 5.81 -7.40
CA TYR A 18 0.64 5.28 -6.47
C TYR A 18 0.92 3.81 -6.79
N LYS A 19 2.17 3.54 -7.16
CA LYS A 19 2.65 2.19 -7.47
C LYS A 19 4.13 2.05 -7.18
N THR A 20 4.59 0.82 -6.99
CA THR A 20 6.01 0.50 -6.81
C THR A 20 6.35 -0.84 -7.46
N LEU A 21 7.59 -1.02 -7.88
CA LEU A 21 8.10 -2.28 -8.42
C LEU A 21 8.88 -3.00 -7.32
N TYR A 22 8.42 -4.19 -6.93
CA TYR A 22 9.07 -4.99 -5.91
C TYR A 22 9.14 -6.45 -6.35
N ARG A 23 10.36 -7.01 -6.36
CA ARG A 23 10.65 -8.38 -6.86
C ARG A 23 10.05 -8.68 -8.24
N GLY A 24 10.15 -7.71 -9.16
CA GLY A 24 9.64 -7.84 -10.53
C GLY A 24 8.11 -7.75 -10.66
N LYS A 25 7.38 -7.50 -9.58
CA LYS A 25 5.92 -7.30 -9.58
C LYS A 25 5.58 -5.84 -9.26
N VAL A 26 4.64 -5.27 -10.01
CA VAL A 26 4.09 -3.94 -9.71
C VAL A 26 2.99 -4.09 -8.67
N PHE A 27 3.10 -3.30 -7.60
CA PHE A 27 2.08 -3.14 -6.57
C PHE A 27 1.44 -1.76 -6.69
N TYR A 28 0.14 -1.68 -6.42
CA TYR A 28 -0.66 -0.46 -6.55
C TYR A 28 -1.28 -0.12 -5.20
N PHE A 29 -1.42 1.18 -4.94
CA PHE A 29 -1.82 1.69 -3.63
C PHE A 29 -2.92 2.74 -3.76
N CYS A 30 -3.84 2.76 -2.80
CA CYS A 30 -4.93 3.74 -2.77
C CYS A 30 -4.43 5.14 -2.40
N SER A 31 -3.28 5.22 -1.72
CA SER A 31 -2.69 6.47 -1.24
C SER A 31 -1.16 6.45 -1.25
N HIS A 32 -0.56 7.63 -1.16
CA HIS A 32 0.89 7.78 -0.96
C HIS A 32 1.36 7.09 0.31
N MET A 33 0.59 7.19 1.40
CA MET A 33 0.93 6.61 2.70
C MET A 33 1.02 5.08 2.64
N CYS A 34 0.06 4.42 1.97
CA CYS A 34 0.11 2.97 1.77
C CYS A 34 1.35 2.56 0.95
N LYS A 35 1.71 3.33 -0.09
CA LYS A 35 2.94 3.07 -0.86
C LYS A 35 4.19 3.15 0.03
N GLU A 36 4.33 4.23 0.79
CA GLU A 36 5.48 4.44 1.68
C GLU A 36 5.59 3.34 2.73
N GLU A 37 4.46 2.96 3.34
CA GLU A 37 4.44 1.93 4.37
C GLU A 37 4.79 0.54 3.81
N PHE A 38 4.29 0.23 2.60
CA PHE A 38 4.70 -0.98 1.88
C PHE A 38 6.20 -0.97 1.56
N GLU A 39 6.75 0.14 1.07
CA GLU A 39 8.18 0.24 0.74
C GLU A 39 9.09 0.10 1.96
N ARG A 40 8.61 0.46 3.16
CA ARG A 40 9.34 0.24 4.42
C ARG A 40 9.37 -1.22 4.85
N ARG A 41 8.28 -1.96 4.63
CA ARG A 41 8.11 -3.32 5.16
C ARG A 41 7.42 -4.25 4.16
N PRO A 42 7.95 -4.43 2.94
CA PRO A 42 7.23 -5.12 1.88
C PRO A 42 6.99 -6.59 2.20
N GLU A 43 7.97 -7.30 2.77
CA GLU A 43 7.81 -8.70 3.17
C GLU A 43 6.70 -8.88 4.21
N PHE A 44 6.55 -7.93 5.13
CA PHE A 44 5.53 -8.00 6.17
C PHE A 44 4.13 -7.97 5.55
N TYR A 45 3.85 -7.02 4.65
CA TYR A 45 2.55 -6.94 3.97
C TYR A 45 2.31 -8.10 3.00
N LEU A 46 3.37 -8.64 2.38
CA LEU A 46 3.25 -9.82 1.53
C LEU A 46 2.96 -11.10 2.33
N GLN A 47 3.40 -11.17 3.59
CA GLN A 47 3.18 -12.34 4.46
C GLN A 47 1.88 -12.25 5.26
N HIS A 48 1.55 -11.08 5.81
CA HIS A 48 0.45 -10.90 6.76
C HIS A 48 -0.80 -10.30 6.10
N GLY A 49 -0.68 -9.81 4.86
CA GLY A 49 -1.75 -9.13 4.16
C GLY A 49 -2.11 -7.77 4.77
N PRO A 50 -3.27 -7.20 4.36
CA PRO A 50 -3.70 -5.89 4.81
C PRO A 50 -3.88 -5.78 6.32
N GLN A 51 -3.38 -4.69 6.91
CA GLN A 51 -3.51 -4.37 8.33
C GLN A 51 -4.53 -3.24 8.62
N GLY A 52 -5.19 -2.75 7.57
CA GLY A 52 -6.05 -1.57 7.64
C GLY A 52 -5.29 -0.27 7.32
N MET A 53 -5.96 0.87 7.47
CA MET A 53 -5.37 2.18 7.16
C MET A 53 -4.14 2.42 8.04
N PRO A 54 -2.96 2.72 7.46
CA PRO A 54 -1.82 3.15 8.25
C PRO A 54 -2.18 4.46 8.96
N ILE A 55 -2.05 4.48 10.29
CA ILE A 55 -2.26 5.68 11.09
C ILE A 55 -1.07 6.62 10.91
N ASN A 56 -1.32 7.76 10.27
CA ASN A 56 -0.40 8.87 10.29
C ASN A 56 -0.50 9.47 11.70
N ASP A 57 0.53 9.38 12.53
CA ASP A 57 0.65 10.15 13.78
C ASP A 57 0.80 11.68 13.52
N ARG A 58 0.20 12.21 12.45
CA ARG A 58 0.05 13.65 12.18
C ARG A 58 -1.20 14.23 12.84
N GLY A 59 -1.54 13.71 14.02
CA GLY A 59 -2.72 14.09 14.80
C GLY A 59 -2.45 14.27 16.29
N LYS A 60 -1.19 14.49 16.72
CA LYS A 60 -0.91 15.12 18.02
C LYS A 60 -0.57 16.59 17.77
N SER A 61 -1.60 17.43 17.78
CA SER A 61 -1.48 18.81 18.27
C SER A 61 -2.08 18.87 19.67
#